data_AF-A0A177D5Q3-F1
#
_entry.id   AF-A0A177D5Q3-F1
#
_cell.length_a   1.000
_cell.length_b   1.000
_cell.length_c   1.000
_cell.angle_alpha   90.00
_cell.angle_beta   90.00
_cell.angle_gamma   90.00
#
_symmetry.space_group_name_H-M   'P 1'
#
loop_
_entity.id
_entity.type
_entity.pdbx_description
1 polymer ?
#
loop_
_entity_poly.entity_id
_entity_poly.type
_entity_poly.pdbx_seq_one_letter_code
_entity_poly.pdbx_strand_id
1 'polypeptide(L)'
;MVRYLVPKKGVPVLASARVDGAAQSCCVLVAKYCDAPLQISFYLQYTNFIHGFDDPQTFTLIYDADNLIRDATTLKTATTLLPHHQLALIARAGNPQIRVLTLTLAKPCRIRCPPSASTGTLAAKSGFEAPFHQLVKLAEATEIHILLDYNWVHADNREPLERFFRQPNLFTGFPDGNDRFRYVDWTDFNTIEEQDAPPPSYAKAVDADASRKRSRHAATRSLSTSPASKRHQYDPGSPTEIATATPSPRPSHISATAALALQDAISRAVEAQLPALLAKQHLTTIFDEANDQAYSLRNQADGDFEEVIADHKINVDTIKEDCIRELGEVVDDKLYKFKEQTDDIVATAVDEMENKSSELGEGMYDGLETFLNVASTTLKQVRKGQYSGTRRVEQLKPDTTTI
;
A
#
# COMPACT_ATOMS: atom_id res chain seq x y z
N MET A 1 7.18 -24.02 0.05
CA MET A 1 6.98 -22.74 0.76
C MET A 1 6.85 -21.63 -0.26
N VAL A 2 5.81 -20.80 -0.18
CA VAL A 2 5.64 -19.65 -1.09
C VAL A 2 6.54 -18.51 -0.66
N ARG A 3 7.35 -18.01 -1.59
CA ARG A 3 8.23 -16.85 -1.45
C ARG A 3 7.76 -15.73 -2.38
N TYR A 4 8.20 -14.52 -2.13
CA TYR A 4 7.92 -13.37 -3.00
C TYR A 4 9.24 -12.94 -3.66
N LEU A 5 9.24 -12.82 -4.99
CA LEU A 5 10.43 -12.41 -5.76
C LEU A 5 10.74 -10.92 -5.60
N VAL A 6 9.72 -10.14 -5.26
CA VAL A 6 9.76 -8.73 -4.84
C VAL A 6 9.26 -8.63 -3.39
N PRO A 7 9.39 -7.50 -2.69
CA PRO A 7 8.77 -7.31 -1.37
C PRO A 7 7.31 -7.80 -1.32
N LYS A 8 6.89 -8.39 -0.20
CA LYS A 8 5.53 -8.95 0.00
C LYS A 8 4.41 -7.92 -0.22
N LYS A 9 4.70 -6.63 0.03
CA LYS A 9 3.79 -5.50 -0.22
C LYS A 9 3.69 -5.11 -1.70
N GLY A 10 4.53 -5.70 -2.55
CA GLY A 10 4.68 -5.34 -3.95
C GLY A 10 5.62 -4.15 -4.16
N VAL A 11 5.82 -3.80 -5.42
CA VAL A 11 6.71 -2.72 -5.86
C VAL A 11 5.99 -1.83 -6.87
N PRO A 12 6.22 -0.50 -6.85
CA PRO A 12 5.62 0.38 -7.84
C PRO A 12 6.17 0.09 -9.24
N VAL A 13 5.28 0.00 -10.21
CA VAL A 13 5.61 -0.25 -11.62
C VAL A 13 4.77 0.62 -12.54
N LEU A 14 5.23 0.81 -13.77
CA LEU A 14 4.43 1.37 -14.86
C LEU A 14 4.07 0.25 -15.82
N ALA A 15 2.79 0.02 -16.05
CA ALA A 15 2.30 -1.01 -16.95
C ALA A 15 1.60 -0.40 -18.16
N SER A 16 1.79 -0.98 -19.34
CA SER A 16 1.07 -0.63 -20.55
C SER A 16 0.74 -1.88 -21.37
N ALA A 17 -0.41 -1.89 -22.02
CA ALA A 17 -0.68 -2.83 -23.10
C ALA A 17 0.21 -2.48 -24.30
N ARG A 18 0.63 -3.48 -25.11
CA ARG A 18 1.47 -3.21 -26.29
C ARG A 18 0.78 -2.35 -27.36
N VAL A 19 -0.55 -2.35 -27.42
CA VAL A 19 -1.34 -1.64 -28.44
C VAL A 19 -0.78 -0.23 -28.63
N ASP A 20 -0.29 0.06 -29.84
CA ASP A 20 0.58 1.21 -30.15
C ASP A 20 0.10 2.50 -29.47
N GLY A 21 0.88 2.99 -28.50
CA GLY A 21 0.62 4.23 -27.80
C GLY A 21 -0.31 4.14 -26.58
N ALA A 22 -0.56 2.94 -26.03
CA ALA A 22 -1.29 2.82 -24.76
C ALA A 22 -0.58 3.62 -23.65
N ALA A 23 -1.35 4.47 -22.98
CA ALA A 23 -0.86 5.21 -21.82
C ALA A 23 -0.40 4.23 -20.73
N GLN A 24 0.72 4.57 -20.09
CA GLN A 24 1.23 3.82 -18.96
C GLN A 24 0.41 4.11 -17.71
N SER A 25 0.12 3.07 -16.94
CA SER A 25 -0.60 3.16 -15.67
C SER A 25 0.30 2.77 -14.51
N CYS A 26 0.23 3.55 -13.43
CA CYS A 26 0.89 3.22 -12.17
C CYS A 26 0.19 2.05 -11.51
N CYS A 27 0.94 0.98 -11.25
CA CYS A 27 0.43 -0.24 -10.61
C CYS A 27 1.40 -0.69 -9.51
N VAL A 28 0.97 -1.68 -8.72
CA VAL A 28 1.85 -2.38 -7.78
C VAL A 28 2.03 -3.82 -8.25
N LEU A 29 3.27 -4.22 -8.52
CA LEU A 29 3.62 -5.58 -8.92
C LEU A 29 3.94 -6.43 -7.70
N VAL A 30 3.30 -7.59 -7.60
CA VAL A 30 3.65 -8.67 -6.67
C VAL A 30 3.99 -9.90 -7.49
N ALA A 31 5.12 -10.55 -7.20
CA ALA A 31 5.53 -11.78 -7.87
C ALA A 31 5.68 -12.89 -6.83
N LYS A 32 4.85 -13.92 -6.92
CA LYS A 32 4.93 -15.09 -6.03
C LYS A 32 5.68 -16.20 -6.72
N TYR A 33 6.47 -16.93 -5.95
CA TYR A 33 7.27 -18.06 -6.40
C TYR A 33 7.19 -19.20 -5.39
N CYS A 34 7.05 -20.44 -5.85
CA CYS A 34 7.18 -21.63 -5.02
C CYS A 34 8.05 -22.65 -5.75
N ASP A 35 9.14 -23.05 -5.11
CA ASP A 35 10.14 -23.95 -5.73
C ASP A 35 9.62 -25.39 -5.88
N ALA A 36 8.85 -25.88 -4.91
CA ALA A 36 8.20 -27.19 -4.93
C ALA A 36 6.68 -26.97 -4.87
N PRO A 37 6.06 -26.52 -5.98
CA PRO A 37 5.97 -27.28 -7.23
C PRO A 37 6.26 -26.46 -8.51
N LEU A 38 7.36 -25.69 -8.53
CA LEU A 38 7.71 -24.76 -9.61
C LEU A 38 6.52 -23.89 -10.04
N GLN A 39 5.97 -23.13 -9.10
CA GLN A 39 4.88 -22.20 -9.36
C GLN A 39 5.36 -20.77 -9.40
N ILE A 40 4.86 -20.00 -10.36
CA ILE A 40 5.08 -18.57 -10.43
C ILE A 40 3.85 -17.87 -11.02
N SER A 41 3.45 -16.80 -10.36
CA SER A 41 2.39 -15.91 -10.85
C SER A 41 2.79 -14.47 -10.57
N PHE A 42 2.52 -13.60 -11.53
CA PHE A 42 2.66 -12.16 -11.40
C PHE A 42 1.27 -11.56 -11.16
N TYR A 43 1.17 -10.69 -10.17
CA TYR A 43 -0.05 -10.02 -9.78
C TYR A 43 0.18 -8.52 -9.95
N LEU A 44 -0.60 -7.90 -10.83
CA LEU A 44 -0.57 -6.46 -11.02
C LEU A 44 -1.78 -5.85 -10.32
N GLN A 45 -1.53 -5.09 -9.27
CA GLN A 45 -2.58 -4.41 -8.52
C GLN A 45 -2.80 -3.03 -9.11
N TYR A 46 -4.04 -2.78 -9.53
CA TYR A 46 -4.50 -1.53 -10.12
C TYR A 46 -5.57 -0.92 -9.22
N THR A 47 -5.38 0.33 -8.79
CA THR A 47 -6.31 1.00 -7.89
C THR A 47 -7.08 2.08 -8.64
N ASN A 48 -8.41 2.07 -8.52
CA ASN A 48 -9.27 3.02 -9.21
C ASN A 48 -10.59 3.29 -8.47
N PHE A 49 -11.26 4.38 -8.80
CA PHE A 49 -12.60 4.70 -8.29
C PHE A 49 -13.67 4.13 -9.22
N ILE A 50 -14.57 3.34 -8.65
CA ILE A 50 -15.71 2.75 -9.35
C ILE A 50 -17.04 3.27 -8.81
N HIS A 51 -18.07 3.22 -9.64
CA HIS A 51 -19.40 3.66 -9.27
C HIS A 51 -19.94 2.89 -8.05
N GLY A 52 -20.56 3.62 -7.11
CA GLY A 52 -21.10 3.05 -5.88
C GLY A 52 -20.12 2.95 -4.71
N PHE A 53 -18.85 3.36 -4.91
CA PHE A 53 -17.84 3.39 -3.86
C PHE A 53 -17.25 4.78 -3.70
N ASP A 54 -17.06 5.19 -2.44
CA ASP A 54 -16.39 6.45 -2.10
C ASP A 54 -14.88 6.29 -2.10
N ASP A 55 -14.40 5.17 -1.58
CA ASP A 55 -12.99 4.83 -1.52
C ASP A 55 -12.49 4.15 -2.80
N PRO A 56 -11.21 4.34 -3.15
CA PRO A 56 -10.61 3.67 -4.29
C PRO A 56 -10.56 2.15 -4.05
N GLN A 57 -10.83 1.40 -5.09
CA GLN A 57 -10.92 -0.05 -5.10
C GLN A 57 -9.72 -0.65 -5.84
N THR A 58 -9.14 -1.70 -5.29
CA THR A 58 -7.98 -2.38 -5.90
C THR A 58 -8.42 -3.64 -6.65
N PHE A 59 -8.13 -3.66 -7.94
CA PHE A 59 -8.25 -4.80 -8.84
C PHE A 59 -6.90 -5.52 -8.89
N THR A 60 -6.90 -6.85 -8.94
CA THR A 60 -5.67 -7.63 -9.15
C THR A 60 -5.76 -8.37 -10.47
N LEU A 61 -4.93 -7.98 -11.43
CA LEU A 61 -4.75 -8.70 -12.70
C LEU A 61 -3.74 -9.82 -12.48
N ILE A 62 -4.08 -11.05 -12.88
CA ILE A 62 -3.31 -12.25 -12.57
C ILE A 62 -2.72 -12.83 -13.84
N TYR A 63 -1.39 -12.89 -13.88
CA TYR A 63 -0.59 -13.44 -14.97
C TYR A 63 0.11 -14.71 -14.49
N ASP A 64 -0.56 -15.84 -14.69
CA ASP A 64 -0.07 -17.16 -14.30
C ASP A 64 0.85 -17.76 -15.36
N ALA A 65 1.89 -18.49 -14.94
CA ALA A 65 2.92 -19.01 -15.84
C ALA A 65 2.40 -19.95 -16.93
N ASP A 66 1.34 -20.72 -16.63
CA ASP A 66 0.69 -21.63 -17.58
C ASP A 66 -0.10 -20.88 -18.68
N ASN A 67 -0.44 -19.61 -18.46
CA ASN A 67 -1.04 -18.75 -19.49
C ASN A 67 0.01 -17.95 -20.29
N LEU A 68 1.30 -18.02 -19.95
CA LEU A 68 2.35 -17.25 -20.64
C LEU A 68 2.91 -17.97 -21.87
N ILE A 69 3.14 -17.21 -22.94
CA ILE A 69 3.81 -17.67 -24.16
C ILE A 69 5.32 -17.67 -23.93
N ARG A 70 5.89 -18.85 -24.15
CA ARG A 70 7.22 -19.27 -23.71
C ARG A 70 8.35 -18.40 -24.26
N ASP A 71 8.33 -18.15 -25.57
CA ASP A 71 9.42 -17.45 -26.25
C ASP A 71 9.21 -15.94 -26.38
N ALA A 72 8.05 -15.45 -25.96
CA ALA A 72 7.67 -14.04 -26.06
C ALA A 72 7.79 -13.30 -24.71
N THR A 73 7.74 -14.04 -23.61
CA THR A 73 7.91 -13.48 -22.26
C THR A 73 9.38 -13.21 -21.98
N THR A 74 9.76 -11.94 -21.74
CA THR A 74 11.16 -11.55 -21.59
C THR A 74 11.36 -10.49 -20.50
N LEU A 75 12.58 -10.44 -19.94
CA LEU A 75 13.03 -9.38 -19.05
C LEU A 75 14.27 -8.72 -19.65
N LYS A 76 14.15 -7.46 -20.06
CA LYS A 76 15.22 -6.72 -20.76
C LYS A 76 15.51 -5.40 -20.09
N THR A 77 16.71 -4.85 -20.26
CA THR A 77 17.01 -3.47 -19.88
C THR A 77 16.15 -2.51 -20.70
N ALA A 78 15.57 -1.50 -20.04
CA ALA A 78 14.80 -0.48 -20.76
C ALA A 78 15.74 0.32 -21.67
N THR A 79 15.44 0.37 -22.96
CA THR A 79 16.20 1.15 -23.94
C THR A 79 15.76 2.61 -23.99
N THR A 80 14.49 2.86 -23.67
CA THR A 80 13.90 4.20 -23.63
C THR A 80 14.18 4.85 -22.29
N LEU A 81 14.72 6.07 -22.31
CA LEU A 81 14.83 6.91 -21.12
C LEU A 81 13.41 7.30 -20.67
N LEU A 82 13.07 6.98 -19.41
CA LEU A 82 11.81 7.42 -18.84
C LEU A 82 11.90 8.92 -18.49
N PRO A 83 10.85 9.71 -18.74
CA PRO A 83 10.70 11.03 -18.16
C PRO A 83 10.93 11.02 -16.64
N HIS A 84 11.58 12.07 -16.11
CA HIS A 84 11.96 12.12 -14.69
C HIS A 84 10.78 11.92 -13.73
N HIS A 85 9.60 12.47 -14.05
CA HIS A 85 8.40 12.31 -13.24
C HIS A 85 7.91 10.85 -13.18
N GLN A 86 8.07 10.07 -14.26
CA GLN A 86 7.74 8.65 -14.29
C GLN A 86 8.77 7.82 -13.54
N LEU A 87 10.05 8.17 -13.71
CA LEU A 87 11.14 7.53 -12.99
C LEU A 87 10.96 7.68 -11.47
N ALA A 88 10.60 8.87 -11.00
CA ALA A 88 10.33 9.14 -9.59
C ALA A 88 9.21 8.29 -8.98
N LEU A 89 8.30 7.76 -9.80
CA LEU A 89 7.20 6.88 -9.33
C LEU A 89 7.65 5.45 -9.06
N ILE A 90 8.68 4.96 -9.77
CA ILE A 90 9.08 3.54 -9.74
C ILE A 90 10.50 3.30 -9.23
N ALA A 91 11.39 4.30 -9.31
CA ALA A 91 12.78 4.18 -8.94
C ALA A 91 12.95 4.08 -7.43
N ARG A 92 13.81 3.16 -7.00
CA ARG A 92 14.39 3.20 -5.66
C ARG A 92 15.47 4.29 -5.62
N ALA A 93 15.69 4.92 -4.47
CA ALA A 93 16.69 5.95 -4.31
C ALA A 93 18.09 5.50 -4.79
N GLY A 94 18.85 6.40 -5.42
CA GLY A 94 20.20 6.13 -5.93
C GLY A 94 20.25 5.90 -7.44
N ASN A 95 20.78 4.75 -7.87
CA ASN A 95 21.03 4.42 -9.27
C ASN A 95 20.02 3.36 -9.78
N PRO A 96 18.84 3.77 -10.28
CA PRO A 96 17.77 2.85 -10.66
C PRO A 96 18.16 1.99 -11.87
N GLN A 97 17.86 0.69 -11.79
CA GLN A 97 18.10 -0.28 -12.87
C GLN A 97 16.79 -0.61 -13.57
N ILE A 98 16.31 0.30 -14.43
CA ILE A 98 15.01 0.12 -15.07
C ILE A 98 15.05 -1.02 -16.10
N ARG A 99 14.17 -2.00 -15.91
CA ARG A 99 13.95 -3.12 -16.82
C ARG A 99 12.49 -3.15 -17.28
N VAL A 100 12.30 -3.69 -18.49
CA VAL A 100 11.00 -3.99 -19.08
C VAL A 100 10.76 -5.49 -18.94
N LEU A 101 9.77 -5.84 -18.13
CA LEU A 101 9.16 -7.16 -18.09
C LEU A 101 8.04 -7.22 -19.12
N THR A 102 8.26 -7.96 -20.21
CA THR A 102 7.25 -8.23 -21.23
C THR A 102 6.56 -9.55 -20.91
N LEU A 103 5.26 -9.53 -20.65
CA LEU A 103 4.43 -10.72 -20.47
C LEU A 103 3.54 -10.89 -21.69
N THR A 104 3.70 -11.99 -22.41
CA THR A 104 2.82 -12.36 -23.53
C THR A 104 1.99 -13.57 -23.12
N LEU A 105 0.69 -13.51 -23.35
CA LEU A 105 -0.31 -14.42 -22.81
C LEU A 105 -1.03 -15.15 -23.95
N ALA A 106 -1.40 -16.41 -23.72
CA ALA A 106 -2.23 -17.16 -24.64
C ALA A 106 -3.69 -16.67 -24.64
N LYS A 107 -4.17 -16.16 -23.49
CA LYS A 107 -5.50 -15.59 -23.30
C LYS A 107 -5.43 -14.34 -22.40
N PRO A 108 -6.40 -13.42 -22.48
CA PRO A 108 -6.51 -12.30 -21.55
C PRO A 108 -6.41 -12.74 -20.07
N CYS A 109 -5.89 -11.86 -19.23
CA CYS A 109 -5.62 -12.19 -17.83
C CYS A 109 -6.91 -12.28 -17.01
N ARG A 110 -6.83 -12.99 -15.87
CA ARG A 110 -7.96 -13.09 -14.93
C ARG A 110 -7.93 -11.90 -13.99
N ILE A 111 -9.10 -11.36 -13.68
CA ILE A 111 -9.22 -10.18 -12.82
C ILE A 111 -9.88 -10.61 -11.51
N ARG A 112 -9.19 -10.33 -10.41
CA ARG A 112 -9.73 -10.48 -9.07
C ARG A 112 -10.28 -9.14 -8.61
N CYS A 113 -11.59 -9.08 -8.41
CA CYS A 113 -12.28 -7.89 -7.95
C CYS A 113 -12.30 -7.82 -6.41
N PRO A 114 -12.40 -6.60 -5.84
CA PRO A 114 -12.58 -6.44 -4.42
C PRO A 114 -13.92 -7.05 -3.97
N PRO A 115 -14.01 -7.63 -2.75
CA PRO A 115 -15.22 -8.30 -2.27
C PRO A 115 -16.47 -7.41 -2.30
N SER A 116 -16.27 -6.10 -2.13
CA SER A 116 -17.32 -5.10 -2.11
C SER A 116 -18.06 -4.97 -3.45
N ALA A 117 -17.43 -5.33 -4.57
CA ALA A 117 -18.00 -5.22 -5.92
C ALA A 117 -18.96 -6.38 -6.29
N SER A 118 -19.52 -7.07 -5.32
CA SER A 118 -20.14 -8.39 -5.50
C SER A 118 -21.50 -8.40 -6.21
N THR A 119 -22.21 -7.28 -6.35
CA THR A 119 -23.62 -7.29 -6.79
C THR A 119 -24.00 -6.35 -7.94
N GLY A 120 -23.05 -5.70 -8.61
CA GLY A 120 -23.35 -4.75 -9.69
C GLY A 120 -22.44 -4.84 -10.90
N THR A 121 -22.87 -4.18 -11.98
CA THR A 121 -22.04 -3.87 -13.15
C THR A 121 -20.85 -3.03 -12.71
N LEU A 122 -19.64 -3.44 -13.08
CA LEU A 122 -18.43 -2.66 -12.85
C LEU A 122 -18.41 -1.48 -13.83
N ALA A 123 -18.68 -0.29 -13.32
CA ALA A 123 -18.61 0.95 -14.09
C ALA A 123 -17.67 1.95 -13.41
N ALA A 124 -17.01 2.79 -14.21
CA ALA A 124 -16.18 3.87 -13.71
C ALA A 124 -17.00 4.87 -12.88
N LYS A 125 -16.39 5.45 -11.85
CA LYS A 125 -16.95 6.65 -11.19
C LYS A 125 -16.77 7.84 -12.13
N SER A 126 -17.71 8.78 -12.11
CA SER A 126 -17.60 9.99 -12.95
C SER A 126 -16.28 10.72 -12.70
N GLY A 127 -15.55 11.03 -13.76
CA GLY A 127 -14.21 11.65 -13.74
C GLY A 127 -13.03 10.66 -13.67
N PHE A 128 -13.30 9.35 -13.54
CA PHE A 128 -12.30 8.28 -13.49
C PHE A 128 -12.42 7.29 -14.65
N GLU A 129 -13.10 7.69 -15.73
CA GLU A 129 -13.33 6.88 -16.93
C GLU A 129 -12.01 6.53 -17.62
N ALA A 130 -11.08 7.48 -17.74
CA ALA A 130 -9.80 7.25 -18.42
C ALA A 130 -8.92 6.20 -17.71
N PRO A 131 -8.65 6.29 -16.39
CA PRO A 131 -7.99 5.22 -15.65
C PRO A 131 -8.76 3.89 -15.72
N PHE A 132 -10.09 3.92 -15.70
CA PHE A 132 -10.89 2.70 -15.77
C PHE A 132 -10.74 2.01 -17.12
N HIS A 133 -10.75 2.78 -18.20
CA HIS A 133 -10.48 2.28 -19.54
C HIS A 133 -9.05 1.73 -19.69
N GLN A 134 -8.07 2.32 -19.01
CA GLN A 134 -6.70 1.76 -18.96
C GLN A 134 -6.67 0.39 -18.24
N LEU A 135 -7.39 0.23 -17.13
CA LEU A 135 -7.55 -1.05 -16.46
C LEU A 135 -8.15 -2.11 -17.41
N VAL A 136 -9.22 -1.77 -18.14
CA VAL A 136 -9.85 -2.68 -19.11
C VAL A 136 -8.85 -3.06 -20.21
N LYS A 137 -8.12 -2.10 -20.77
CA LYS A 137 -7.08 -2.36 -21.78
C LYS A 137 -5.97 -3.27 -21.27
N LEU A 138 -5.52 -3.09 -20.03
CA LEU A 138 -4.52 -3.96 -19.42
C LEU A 138 -5.05 -5.38 -19.19
N ALA A 139 -6.34 -5.51 -18.91
CA ALA A 139 -6.96 -6.80 -18.65
C ALA A 139 -7.26 -7.59 -19.94
N GLU A 140 -7.71 -6.90 -20.98
CA GLU A 140 -7.97 -7.43 -22.32
C GLU A 140 -6.67 -7.81 -23.05
N ALA A 141 -5.58 -7.09 -22.81
CA ALA A 141 -4.32 -7.29 -23.52
C ALA A 141 -3.71 -8.68 -23.31
N THR A 142 -3.31 -9.29 -24.42
CA THR A 142 -2.49 -10.52 -24.43
C THR A 142 -1.00 -10.22 -24.43
N GLU A 143 -0.59 -8.96 -24.56
CA GLU A 143 0.81 -8.56 -24.40
C GLU A 143 0.88 -7.26 -23.60
N ILE A 144 1.58 -7.32 -22.47
CA ILE A 144 1.79 -6.18 -21.59
C ILE A 144 3.27 -5.96 -21.32
N HIS A 145 3.64 -4.69 -21.16
CA HIS A 145 4.98 -4.26 -20.78
C HIS A 145 4.91 -3.65 -19.39
N ILE A 146 5.74 -4.14 -18.49
CA ILE A 146 5.84 -3.68 -17.10
C ILE A 146 7.25 -3.12 -16.89
N LEU A 147 7.34 -1.82 -16.70
CA LEU A 147 8.57 -1.12 -16.32
C LEU A 147 8.73 -1.15 -14.81
N LEU A 148 9.85 -1.70 -14.34
CA LEU A 148 10.21 -1.78 -12.93
C LEU A 148 11.68 -1.44 -12.71
N ASP A 149 12.01 -0.92 -11.53
CA ASP A 149 13.39 -0.86 -11.07
C ASP A 149 13.81 -2.25 -10.53
N TYR A 150 14.78 -2.88 -11.21
CA TYR A 150 15.27 -4.21 -10.87
C TYR A 150 15.98 -4.25 -9.51
N ASN A 151 16.36 -3.10 -8.94
CA ASN A 151 16.87 -2.99 -7.57
C ASN A 151 15.83 -3.36 -6.51
N TRP A 152 14.54 -3.45 -6.87
CA TRP A 152 13.50 -3.98 -5.98
C TRP A 152 13.53 -5.51 -5.86
N VAL A 153 14.15 -6.22 -6.80
CA VAL A 153 14.30 -7.68 -6.74
C VAL A 153 15.50 -8.00 -5.85
N HIS A 154 15.23 -8.63 -4.70
CA HIS A 154 16.28 -9.04 -3.74
C HIS A 154 17.32 -9.93 -4.44
N ALA A 155 18.58 -9.83 -4.04
CA ALA A 155 19.67 -10.57 -4.68
C ALA A 155 19.39 -12.08 -4.76
N ASP A 156 18.88 -12.68 -3.68
CA ASP A 156 18.53 -14.10 -3.60
C ASP A 156 17.36 -14.51 -4.50
N ASN A 157 16.53 -13.55 -4.93
CA ASN A 157 15.38 -13.78 -5.79
C ASN A 157 15.69 -13.56 -7.29
N ARG A 158 16.88 -13.02 -7.61
CA ARG A 158 17.27 -12.76 -9.00
C ARG A 158 17.46 -14.07 -9.77
N GLU A 159 18.10 -15.07 -9.19
CA GLU A 159 18.32 -16.36 -9.85
C GLU A 159 16.99 -17.09 -10.15
N PRO A 160 16.05 -17.25 -9.19
CA PRO A 160 14.74 -17.84 -9.49
C PRO A 160 13.96 -17.09 -10.58
N LEU A 161 14.02 -15.76 -10.57
CA LEU A 161 13.36 -14.92 -11.57
C LEU A 161 14.01 -15.10 -12.97
N GLU A 162 15.34 -15.10 -13.05
CA GLU A 162 16.10 -15.37 -14.28
C GLU A 162 15.87 -16.81 -14.78
N ARG A 163 15.79 -17.79 -13.86
CA ARG A 163 15.46 -19.18 -14.18
C ARG A 163 14.08 -19.31 -14.83
N PHE A 164 13.09 -18.56 -14.34
CA PHE A 164 11.78 -18.50 -14.97
C PHE A 164 11.85 -18.03 -16.42
N PHE A 165 12.57 -16.94 -16.72
CA PHE A 165 12.69 -16.46 -18.11
C PHE A 165 13.52 -17.38 -19.01
N ARG A 166 14.47 -18.15 -18.45
CA ARG A 166 15.22 -19.16 -19.21
C ARG A 166 14.40 -20.41 -19.51
N GLN A 167 13.48 -20.79 -18.62
CA GLN A 167 12.74 -22.05 -18.69
C GLN A 167 11.26 -21.89 -18.26
N PRO A 168 10.47 -21.03 -18.93
CA PRO A 168 9.10 -20.73 -18.48
C PRO A 168 8.20 -21.97 -18.46
N ASN A 169 8.51 -22.97 -19.30
CA ASN A 169 7.75 -24.20 -19.50
C ASN A 169 7.70 -25.11 -18.27
N LEU A 170 8.64 -24.94 -17.35
CA LEU A 170 8.70 -25.75 -16.13
C LEU A 170 7.75 -25.23 -15.05
N PHE A 171 7.19 -24.04 -15.25
CA PHE A 171 6.42 -23.35 -14.23
C PHE A 171 4.92 -23.42 -14.49
N THR A 172 4.15 -23.44 -13.41
CA THR A 172 2.69 -23.37 -13.45
C THR A 172 2.17 -22.17 -12.65
N GLY A 173 0.95 -21.73 -12.91
CA GLY A 173 0.26 -20.77 -12.06
C GLY A 173 0.01 -21.27 -10.65
N PHE A 174 -0.17 -20.34 -9.71
CA PHE A 174 -0.73 -20.69 -8.40
C PHE A 174 -2.21 -21.05 -8.54
N PRO A 175 -2.68 -22.13 -7.87
CA PRO A 175 -4.10 -22.46 -7.86
C PRO A 175 -4.89 -21.38 -7.12
N ASP A 176 -6.14 -21.17 -7.53
CA ASP A 176 -7.04 -20.25 -6.85
C ASP A 176 -7.44 -20.84 -5.50
N GLY A 177 -6.72 -20.46 -4.44
CA GLY A 177 -6.93 -21.02 -3.10
C GLY A 177 -7.94 -20.25 -2.24
N ASN A 178 -8.76 -19.35 -2.80
CA ASN A 178 -9.62 -18.51 -1.97
C ASN A 178 -10.95 -18.14 -2.64
N ASP A 179 -12.01 -18.83 -2.22
CA ASP A 179 -13.40 -18.62 -2.65
C ASP A 179 -13.98 -17.27 -2.22
N ARG A 180 -13.27 -16.47 -1.41
CA ARG A 180 -13.76 -15.17 -0.93
C ARG A 180 -13.66 -14.06 -1.97
N PHE A 181 -12.90 -14.28 -3.04
CA PHE A 181 -12.76 -13.28 -4.10
C PHE A 181 -13.59 -13.66 -5.32
N ARG A 182 -14.27 -12.66 -5.89
CA ARG A 182 -14.94 -12.80 -7.17
C ARG A 182 -13.92 -12.63 -8.29
N TYR A 183 -13.80 -13.64 -9.13
CA TYR A 183 -13.11 -13.54 -10.41
C TYR A 183 -14.09 -13.08 -11.46
N VAL A 184 -13.63 -12.16 -12.30
CA VAL A 184 -14.44 -11.44 -13.28
C VAL A 184 -13.68 -11.46 -14.60
N ASP A 185 -14.39 -11.66 -15.70
CA ASP A 185 -13.81 -11.56 -17.03
C ASP A 185 -13.68 -10.08 -17.42
N TRP A 186 -12.69 -9.72 -18.24
CA TRP A 186 -12.59 -8.35 -18.76
C TRP A 186 -13.86 -7.93 -19.51
N THR A 187 -14.61 -8.89 -20.08
CA THR A 187 -15.90 -8.62 -20.75
C THR A 187 -17.00 -8.14 -19.80
N ASP A 188 -16.89 -8.41 -18.49
CA ASP A 188 -17.87 -7.94 -17.51
C ASP A 188 -17.69 -6.46 -17.16
N PHE A 189 -16.57 -5.86 -17.57
CA PHE A 189 -16.37 -4.42 -17.55
C PHE A 189 -17.18 -3.89 -18.73
N ASN A 190 -18.46 -3.64 -18.49
CA ASN A 190 -19.30 -2.96 -19.46
C ASN A 190 -18.67 -1.60 -19.73
N THR A 191 -17.95 -1.52 -20.84
CA THR A 191 -17.82 -0.27 -21.55
C THR A 191 -19.25 0.10 -21.82
N ILE A 192 -19.77 1.11 -21.13
CA ILE A 192 -20.94 1.83 -21.62
C ILE A 192 -20.43 2.29 -22.98
N GLU A 193 -20.64 1.48 -24.02
CA GLU A 193 -20.44 1.90 -25.39
C GLU A 193 -21.21 3.18 -25.44
N GLU A 194 -20.44 4.27 -25.50
CA GLU A 194 -20.94 5.61 -25.57
C GLU A 194 -21.90 5.53 -26.72
N GLN A 195 -23.19 5.48 -26.36
CA GLN A 195 -24.22 5.18 -27.30
C GLN A 195 -24.30 6.44 -28.13
N ASP A 196 -23.45 6.49 -29.16
CA ASP A 196 -23.45 7.36 -30.33
C ASP A 196 -24.72 7.05 -31.15
N ALA A 197 -25.83 6.76 -30.45
CA ALA A 197 -27.14 7.01 -30.97
C ALA A 197 -27.11 8.49 -31.35
N PRO A 198 -27.30 8.82 -32.65
CA PRO A 198 -27.32 10.19 -33.10
C PRO A 198 -28.28 10.96 -32.19
N PRO A 199 -27.91 12.17 -31.72
CA PRO A 199 -28.77 12.96 -30.86
C PRO A 199 -30.18 12.95 -31.47
N PRO A 200 -31.24 12.63 -30.71
CA PRO A 200 -32.59 12.56 -31.27
C PRO A 200 -32.82 13.86 -32.04
N SER A 201 -33.03 13.74 -33.34
CA SER A 201 -33.15 14.87 -34.25
C SER A 201 -34.26 15.79 -33.75
N TYR A 202 -33.87 16.90 -33.10
CA TYR A 202 -34.77 17.96 -32.64
C TYR A 202 -35.33 18.82 -33.80
N ALA A 203 -35.40 18.27 -35.01
CA ALA A 203 -36.05 18.90 -36.13
C ALA A 203 -37.53 18.48 -36.18
N LYS A 204 -38.40 19.41 -35.76
CA LYS A 204 -39.88 19.48 -35.91
C LYS A 204 -40.72 19.01 -34.72
N ALA A 205 -40.85 19.90 -33.74
CA ALA A 205 -42.11 20.13 -33.05
C ALA A 205 -42.19 21.62 -32.67
N VAL A 206 -42.41 22.44 -33.70
CA VAL A 206 -42.91 23.80 -33.55
C VAL A 206 -44.44 23.65 -33.48
N ASP A 207 -45.04 24.28 -32.47
CA ASP A 207 -46.47 24.55 -32.28
C ASP A 207 -47.42 23.40 -31.90
N ALA A 208 -47.57 23.19 -30.58
CA ALA A 208 -48.87 22.94 -29.91
C ALA A 208 -48.61 22.94 -28.39
N ASP A 209 -48.74 24.08 -27.72
CA ASP A 209 -49.98 24.56 -27.11
C ASP A 209 -50.23 24.01 -25.69
N ALA A 210 -50.87 24.87 -24.92
CA ALA A 210 -50.91 25.02 -23.48
C ALA A 210 -51.23 23.79 -22.61
N SER A 211 -50.85 23.98 -21.34
CA SER A 211 -51.64 23.58 -20.17
C SER A 211 -51.52 22.13 -19.71
N ARG A 212 -50.74 21.92 -18.65
CA ARG A 212 -51.25 21.23 -17.44
C ARG A 212 -50.41 21.50 -16.19
N LYS A 213 -51.12 22.00 -15.18
CA LYS A 213 -50.71 22.23 -13.80
C LYS A 213 -50.55 20.92 -13.03
N ARG A 214 -49.57 20.92 -12.11
CA ARG A 214 -49.48 20.20 -10.81
C ARG A 214 -49.73 18.68 -10.79
N SER A 215 -48.75 17.94 -10.28
CA SER A 215 -48.98 17.12 -9.07
C SER A 215 -47.70 16.99 -8.26
N ARG A 216 -47.71 17.51 -7.03
CA ARG A 216 -46.72 17.24 -5.99
C ARG A 216 -47.07 15.87 -5.41
N HIS A 217 -46.22 14.87 -5.58
CA HIS A 217 -46.29 13.66 -4.76
C HIS A 217 -45.25 13.73 -3.64
N ALA A 218 -45.80 13.63 -2.43
CA ALA A 218 -45.11 13.63 -1.17
C ALA A 218 -44.19 12.42 -1.02
N ALA A 219 -43.01 12.65 -0.46
CA ALA A 219 -42.08 11.62 -0.04
C ALA A 219 -42.61 10.96 1.25
N THR A 220 -42.99 9.68 1.15
CA THR A 220 -43.29 8.84 2.30
C THR A 220 -41.98 8.23 2.81
N ARG A 221 -41.43 8.81 3.87
CA ARG A 221 -40.40 8.20 4.73
C ARG A 221 -40.93 6.88 5.28
N SER A 222 -40.30 5.77 4.92
CA SER A 222 -40.47 4.48 5.59
C SER A 222 -39.21 4.18 6.39
N LEU A 223 -39.31 4.34 7.72
CA LEU A 223 -38.37 3.84 8.70
C LEU A 223 -38.59 2.33 8.82
N SER A 224 -37.61 1.53 8.40
CA SER A 224 -37.57 0.09 8.65
C SER A 224 -36.83 -0.16 9.96
N THR A 225 -37.58 -0.49 10.99
CA THR A 225 -37.14 -0.98 12.29
C THR A 225 -36.70 -2.44 12.18
N SER A 226 -35.43 -2.70 12.53
CA SER A 226 -34.90 -4.06 12.69
C SER A 226 -35.45 -4.71 13.97
N PRO A 227 -35.79 -6.01 13.97
CA PRO A 227 -36.16 -6.72 15.19
C PRO A 227 -34.94 -7.31 15.91
N ALA A 228 -34.95 -7.16 17.23
CA ALA A 228 -33.96 -7.68 18.16
C ALA A 228 -34.04 -9.21 18.30
N SER A 229 -32.90 -9.88 18.21
CA SER A 229 -32.77 -11.33 18.42
C SER A 229 -32.86 -11.69 19.90
N LYS A 230 -33.80 -12.57 20.23
CA LYS A 230 -34.06 -13.09 21.58
C LYS A 230 -32.99 -14.09 22.00
N ARG A 231 -32.36 -13.85 23.14
CA ARG A 231 -31.57 -14.84 23.91
C ARG A 231 -32.50 -15.97 24.39
N HIS A 232 -32.19 -17.20 24.04
CA HIS A 232 -32.72 -18.38 24.71
C HIS A 232 -31.87 -18.68 25.95
N GLN A 233 -32.45 -18.49 27.13
CA GLN A 233 -31.96 -19.01 28.41
C GLN A 233 -32.41 -20.47 28.53
N TYR A 234 -31.46 -21.37 28.81
CA TYR A 234 -31.73 -22.74 29.24
C TYR A 234 -31.99 -22.75 30.75
N ASP A 235 -32.99 -23.53 31.14
CA ASP A 235 -33.46 -23.76 32.52
C ASP A 235 -33.21 -25.25 32.85
N PRO A 236 -32.51 -25.62 33.94
CA PRO A 236 -32.42 -27.00 34.40
C PRO A 236 -33.43 -27.26 35.53
N GLY A 237 -34.59 -27.81 35.17
CA GLY A 237 -35.62 -28.28 36.09
C GLY A 237 -35.58 -29.80 36.30
N SER A 238 -35.33 -30.21 37.54
CA SER A 238 -35.42 -31.55 38.17
C SER A 238 -36.80 -32.22 37.97
N PRO A 239 -37.00 -33.56 38.16
CA PRO A 239 -37.23 -34.07 39.52
C PRO A 239 -36.85 -35.55 39.83
N THR A 240 -36.52 -35.74 41.12
CA THR A 240 -36.67 -36.92 41.99
C THR A 240 -37.78 -37.92 41.64
N GLU A 241 -37.45 -39.22 41.67
CA GLU A 241 -38.44 -40.31 41.71
C GLU A 241 -38.09 -41.39 42.77
N ILE A 242 -38.79 -41.24 43.91
CA ILE A 242 -39.45 -42.24 44.77
C ILE A 242 -38.90 -43.68 44.81
N ALA A 243 -38.34 -44.05 45.96
CA ALA A 243 -38.07 -45.42 46.37
C ALA A 243 -39.37 -46.14 46.81
N THR A 244 -39.71 -47.25 46.15
CA THR A 244 -40.77 -48.18 46.58
C THR A 244 -40.16 -49.55 46.90
N ALA A 245 -40.19 -49.93 48.18
CA ALA A 245 -39.76 -51.25 48.65
C ALA A 245 -40.80 -52.32 48.28
N THR A 246 -40.34 -53.40 47.63
CA THR A 246 -41.16 -54.57 47.27
C THR A 246 -40.75 -55.77 48.13
N PRO A 247 -41.70 -56.61 48.60
CA PRO A 247 -41.42 -57.68 49.55
C PRO A 247 -40.80 -58.92 48.91
N SER A 248 -39.91 -59.54 49.69
CA SER A 248 -39.12 -60.75 49.39
C SER A 248 -39.98 -62.02 49.21
N PRO A 249 -39.89 -62.75 48.08
CA PRO A 249 -40.47 -64.08 47.93
C PRO A 249 -39.52 -65.19 48.43
N ARG A 250 -40.10 -66.16 49.15
CA ARG A 250 -39.43 -67.37 49.67
C ARG A 250 -38.89 -68.27 48.54
N PRO A 251 -37.78 -69.00 48.77
CA PRO A 251 -37.21 -69.92 47.80
C PRO A 251 -38.06 -71.19 47.69
N SER A 252 -38.72 -71.37 46.54
CA SER A 252 -39.30 -72.65 46.15
C SER A 252 -38.26 -73.50 45.44
N HIS A 253 -38.18 -74.78 45.80
CA HIS A 253 -37.22 -75.74 45.28
C HIS A 253 -37.25 -75.78 43.74
N ILE A 254 -36.12 -75.39 43.14
CA ILE A 254 -35.89 -75.35 41.70
C ILE A 254 -35.73 -76.80 41.21
N SER A 255 -36.71 -77.27 40.45
CA SER A 255 -36.61 -78.53 39.71
C SER A 255 -35.55 -78.40 38.60
N ALA A 256 -34.79 -79.46 38.33
CA ALA A 256 -33.63 -79.45 37.41
C ALA A 256 -33.95 -78.96 35.98
N THR A 257 -35.22 -79.00 35.56
CA THR A 257 -35.70 -78.46 34.29
C THR A 257 -35.80 -76.92 34.25
N ALA A 258 -36.01 -76.26 35.40
CA ALA A 258 -36.06 -74.80 35.49
C ALA A 258 -34.65 -74.16 35.42
N ALA A 259 -33.61 -74.89 35.85
CA ALA A 259 -32.23 -74.44 35.71
C ALA A 259 -31.79 -74.34 34.23
N LEU A 260 -32.20 -75.33 33.40
CA LEU A 260 -31.94 -75.30 31.95
C LEU A 260 -32.70 -74.17 31.24
N ALA A 261 -33.97 -73.95 31.60
CA ALA A 261 -34.76 -72.85 31.03
C ALA A 261 -34.21 -71.46 31.42
N LEU A 262 -33.70 -71.31 32.64
CA LEU A 262 -33.03 -70.08 33.09
C LEU A 262 -31.73 -69.85 32.32
N GLN A 263 -30.93 -70.88 32.11
CA GLN A 263 -29.66 -70.78 31.40
C GLN A 263 -29.87 -70.39 29.93
N ASP A 264 -30.91 -70.92 29.29
CA ASP A 264 -31.27 -70.59 27.91
C ASP A 264 -31.86 -69.16 27.78
N ALA A 265 -32.63 -68.72 28.79
CA ALA A 265 -33.13 -67.35 28.87
C ALA A 265 -32.01 -66.33 29.11
N ILE A 266 -31.04 -66.65 29.97
CA ILE A 266 -29.85 -65.82 30.20
C ILE A 266 -29.01 -65.72 28.93
N SER A 267 -28.78 -66.84 28.24
CA SER A 267 -27.99 -66.86 27.00
C SER A 267 -28.63 -65.98 25.93
N ARG A 268 -29.95 -66.08 25.73
CA ARG A 268 -30.69 -65.20 24.80
C ARG A 268 -30.68 -63.73 25.22
N ALA A 269 -30.78 -63.44 26.52
CA ALA A 269 -30.73 -62.06 27.00
C ALA A 269 -29.34 -61.43 26.82
N VAL A 270 -28.28 -62.21 27.05
CA VAL A 270 -26.89 -61.78 26.81
C VAL A 270 -26.65 -61.58 25.33
N GLU A 271 -27.04 -62.52 24.47
CA GLU A 271 -26.91 -62.36 23.00
C GLU A 271 -27.68 -61.16 22.47
N ALA A 272 -28.84 -60.84 23.02
CA ALA A 272 -29.64 -59.69 22.61
C ALA A 272 -29.04 -58.35 23.07
N GLN A 273 -28.44 -58.28 24.26
CA GLN A 273 -27.99 -57.01 24.85
C GLN A 273 -26.50 -56.71 24.68
N LEU A 274 -25.65 -57.75 24.56
CA LEU A 274 -24.20 -57.60 24.44
C LEU A 274 -23.78 -56.76 23.21
N PRO A 275 -24.36 -56.94 22.01
CA PRO A 275 -24.00 -56.12 20.85
C PRO A 275 -24.31 -54.63 21.05
N ALA A 276 -25.42 -54.31 21.72
CA ALA A 276 -25.82 -52.93 21.99
C ALA A 276 -24.88 -52.26 23.01
N LEU A 277 -24.46 -52.99 24.04
CA LEU A 277 -23.47 -52.51 25.02
C LEU A 277 -22.09 -52.30 24.38
N LEU A 278 -21.63 -53.26 23.57
CA LEU A 278 -20.37 -53.15 22.82
C LEU A 278 -20.40 -51.99 21.83
N ALA A 279 -21.52 -51.79 21.11
CA ALA A 279 -21.68 -50.67 20.18
C ALA A 279 -21.63 -49.32 20.91
N LYS A 280 -22.28 -49.21 22.08
CA LYS A 280 -22.23 -47.99 22.89
C LYS A 280 -20.81 -47.69 23.37
N GLN A 281 -20.09 -48.71 23.84
CA GLN A 281 -18.70 -48.55 24.30
C GLN A 281 -17.76 -48.15 23.15
N HIS A 282 -17.89 -48.79 21.99
CA HIS A 282 -17.12 -48.41 20.80
C HIS A 282 -17.40 -46.97 20.37
N LEU A 283 -18.67 -46.55 20.38
CA LEU A 283 -19.04 -45.20 19.98
C LEU A 283 -18.50 -44.15 20.97
N THR A 284 -18.52 -44.43 22.27
CA THR A 284 -17.88 -43.54 23.26
C THR A 284 -16.38 -43.44 23.03
N THR A 285 -15.69 -44.56 22.76
CA THR A 285 -14.24 -44.53 22.48
C THR A 285 -13.92 -43.73 21.22
N ILE A 286 -14.66 -43.92 20.12
CA ILE A 286 -14.47 -43.15 18.89
C ILE A 286 -14.72 -41.66 19.13
N PHE A 287 -15.73 -41.31 19.93
CA PHE A 287 -16.03 -39.92 20.25
C PHE A 287 -14.92 -39.27 21.08
N ASP A 288 -14.42 -39.96 22.10
CA ASP A 288 -13.32 -39.47 22.94
C ASP A 288 -12.03 -39.29 22.11
N GLU A 289 -11.69 -40.27 21.25
CA GLU A 289 -10.54 -40.19 20.34
C GLU A 289 -10.67 -39.02 19.35
N ALA A 290 -11.85 -38.82 18.76
CA ALA A 290 -12.10 -37.72 17.84
C ALA A 290 -12.01 -36.36 18.55
N ASN A 291 -12.49 -36.28 19.79
CA ASN A 291 -12.40 -35.08 20.61
C ASN A 291 -10.95 -34.75 20.98
N ASP A 292 -10.17 -35.75 21.42
CA ASP A 292 -8.74 -35.60 21.71
C ASP A 292 -7.95 -35.16 20.47
N GLN A 293 -8.26 -35.74 19.31
CA GLN A 293 -7.66 -35.34 18.04
C GLN A 293 -8.01 -33.87 17.70
N ALA A 294 -9.26 -33.47 17.88
CA ALA A 294 -9.69 -32.09 17.63
C ALA A 294 -8.98 -31.10 18.57
N TYR A 295 -8.81 -31.44 19.86
CA TYR A 295 -8.05 -30.64 20.80
C TYR A 295 -6.56 -30.54 20.41
N SER A 296 -5.95 -31.65 20.00
CA SER A 296 -4.56 -31.67 19.54
C SER A 296 -4.36 -30.78 18.31
N LEU A 297 -5.23 -30.88 17.31
CA LEU A 297 -5.17 -30.06 16.09
C LEU A 297 -5.38 -28.58 16.39
N ARG A 298 -6.29 -28.23 17.30
CA ARG A 298 -6.50 -26.85 17.73
C ARG A 298 -5.25 -26.28 18.40
N ASN A 299 -4.69 -27.01 19.37
CA ASN A 299 -3.49 -26.55 20.08
C ASN A 299 -2.28 -26.42 19.13
N GLN A 300 -2.17 -27.31 18.14
CA GLN A 300 -1.15 -27.18 17.09
C GLN A 300 -1.37 -25.92 16.25
N ALA A 301 -2.60 -25.68 15.80
CA ALA A 301 -2.92 -24.49 15.01
C ALA A 301 -2.66 -23.19 15.82
N ASP A 302 -3.01 -23.16 17.10
CA ASP A 302 -2.74 -22.02 17.98
C ASP A 302 -1.23 -21.77 18.11
N GLY A 303 -0.42 -22.83 18.27
CA GLY A 303 1.04 -22.74 18.28
C GLY A 303 1.62 -22.20 16.95
N ASP A 304 1.15 -22.73 15.82
CA ASP A 304 1.57 -22.27 14.49
C ASP A 304 1.21 -20.79 14.27
N PHE A 305 0.04 -20.34 14.75
CA PHE A 305 -0.36 -18.93 14.69
C PHE A 305 0.54 -18.04 15.56
N GLU A 306 0.87 -18.45 16.77
CA GLU A 306 1.79 -17.72 17.65
C GLU A 306 3.18 -17.58 17.03
N GLU A 307 3.72 -18.64 16.42
CA GLU A 307 5.00 -18.61 15.70
C GLU A 307 4.97 -17.60 14.54
N VAL A 308 3.92 -17.66 13.70
CA VAL A 308 3.76 -16.72 12.57
C VAL A 308 3.64 -15.27 13.05
N ILE A 309 2.95 -15.02 14.16
CA ILE A 309 2.83 -13.68 14.75
C ILE A 309 4.20 -13.21 15.28
N ALA A 310 4.95 -14.09 15.96
CA ALA A 310 6.28 -13.78 16.47
C ALA A 310 7.24 -13.41 15.31
N ASP A 311 7.23 -14.18 14.24
CA ASP A 311 8.01 -13.91 13.03
C ASP A 311 7.63 -12.58 12.37
N HIS A 312 6.33 -12.28 12.27
CA HIS A 312 5.88 -10.99 11.73
C HIS A 312 6.32 -9.83 12.63
N LYS A 313 6.31 -10.01 13.96
CA LYS A 313 6.79 -9.00 14.90
C LYS A 313 8.28 -8.72 14.71
N ILE A 314 9.12 -9.75 14.61
CA ILE A 314 10.56 -9.61 14.33
C ILE A 314 10.80 -8.88 13.01
N ASN A 315 10.04 -9.22 11.97
CA ASN A 315 10.14 -8.54 10.66
C ASN A 315 9.75 -7.07 10.75
N VAL A 316 8.66 -6.74 11.46
CA VAL A 316 8.22 -5.35 11.66
C VAL A 316 9.27 -4.56 12.44
N ASP A 317 9.82 -5.14 13.50
CA ASP A 317 10.88 -4.50 14.29
C ASP A 317 12.13 -4.25 13.44
N THR A 318 12.55 -5.23 12.62
CA THR A 318 13.69 -5.08 11.71
C THR A 318 13.47 -3.93 10.71
N ILE A 319 12.30 -3.89 10.06
CA ILE A 319 11.96 -2.81 9.12
C ILE A 319 11.94 -1.45 9.84
N LYS A 320 11.42 -1.40 11.06
CA LYS A 320 11.36 -0.17 11.86
C LYS A 320 12.77 0.34 12.18
N GLU A 321 13.68 -0.52 12.62
CA GLU A 321 15.07 -0.15 12.89
C GLU A 321 15.81 0.30 11.61
N ASP A 322 15.58 -0.37 10.49
CA ASP A 322 16.15 0.05 9.19
C ASP A 322 15.65 1.43 8.76
N CYS A 323 14.34 1.71 8.89
CA CYS A 323 13.78 3.02 8.58
C CYS A 323 14.31 4.12 9.52
N ILE A 324 14.49 3.82 10.82
CA ILE A 324 15.07 4.78 11.77
C ILE A 324 16.51 5.10 11.38
N ARG A 325 17.30 4.08 11.02
CA ARG A 325 18.69 4.25 10.57
C ARG A 325 18.78 5.07 9.29
N GLU A 326 17.96 4.75 8.28
CA GLU A 326 17.92 5.50 7.01
C GLU A 326 17.51 6.97 7.24
N LEU A 327 16.53 7.22 8.11
CA LEU A 327 16.16 8.59 8.48
C LEU A 327 17.30 9.33 9.19
N GLY A 328 18.03 8.64 10.07
CA GLY A 328 19.22 9.18 10.73
C GLY A 328 20.29 9.61 9.72
N GLU A 329 20.61 8.75 8.75
CA GLU A 329 21.58 9.05 7.69
C GLU A 329 21.17 10.28 6.87
N VAL A 330 19.87 10.42 6.54
CA VAL A 330 19.35 11.60 5.81
C VAL A 330 19.43 12.88 6.66
N VAL A 331 19.13 12.79 7.95
CA VAL A 331 19.22 13.94 8.87
C VAL A 331 20.67 14.38 9.01
N ASP A 332 21.62 13.46 9.17
CA ASP A 332 23.03 13.76 9.30
C ASP A 332 23.61 14.41 8.02
N ASP A 333 23.27 13.89 6.84
CA ASP A 333 23.65 14.50 5.54
C ASP A 333 23.09 15.94 5.42
N LYS A 334 21.85 16.16 5.83
CA LYS A 334 21.23 17.49 5.81
C LYS A 334 21.89 18.44 6.80
N LEU A 335 22.18 17.99 8.01
CA LEU A 335 22.90 18.80 9.01
C LEU A 335 24.32 19.14 8.54
N TYR A 336 25.01 18.21 7.89
CA TYR A 336 26.31 18.46 7.30
C TYR A 336 26.25 19.55 6.22
N LYS A 337 25.29 19.47 5.29
CA LYS A 337 25.09 20.49 4.25
C LYS A 337 24.73 21.86 4.83
N PHE A 338 23.87 21.91 5.85
CA PHE A 338 23.54 23.17 6.51
C PHE A 338 24.76 23.79 7.21
N LYS A 339 25.61 22.96 7.81
CA LYS A 339 26.86 23.42 8.40
C LYS A 339 27.79 24.00 7.35
N GLU A 340 28.03 23.29 6.25
CA GLU A 340 28.84 23.76 5.12
C GLU A 340 28.33 25.11 4.57
N GLN A 341 27.03 25.23 4.32
CA GLN A 341 26.41 26.49 3.88
C GLN A 341 26.59 27.62 4.89
N THR A 342 26.52 27.33 6.19
CA THR A 342 26.73 28.33 7.25
C THR A 342 28.18 28.79 7.25
N ASP A 343 29.12 27.86 7.13
CA ASP A 343 30.56 28.15 7.07
C ASP A 343 30.89 29.03 5.84
N ASP A 344 30.29 28.75 4.68
CA ASP A 344 30.44 29.57 3.45
C ASP A 344 29.89 31.00 3.61
N ILE A 345 28.71 31.15 4.24
CA ILE A 345 28.12 32.47 4.52
C ILE A 345 29.00 33.25 5.49
N VAL A 346 29.53 32.60 6.53
CA VAL A 346 30.44 33.23 7.50
C VAL A 346 31.73 33.67 6.81
N ALA A 347 32.34 32.82 5.98
CA ALA A 347 33.55 33.17 5.23
C ALA A 347 33.31 34.39 4.33
N THR A 348 32.21 34.39 3.56
CA THR A 348 31.83 35.51 2.69
C THR A 348 31.64 36.81 3.47
N ALA A 349 30.98 36.74 4.64
CA ALA A 349 30.75 37.92 5.48
C ALA A 349 32.05 38.46 6.10
N VAL A 350 32.98 37.58 6.48
CA VAL A 350 34.31 37.97 6.98
C VAL A 350 35.09 38.68 5.89
N ASP A 351 35.14 38.13 4.67
CA ASP A 351 35.82 38.74 3.54
C ASP A 351 35.22 40.12 3.18
N GLU A 352 33.89 40.24 3.16
CA GLU A 352 33.23 41.53 2.95
C GLU A 352 33.55 42.56 4.04
N MET A 353 33.63 42.12 5.30
CA MET A 353 33.95 42.99 6.43
C MET A 353 35.41 43.45 6.38
N GLU A 354 36.34 42.56 6.03
CA GLU A 354 37.76 42.90 5.86
C GLU A 354 37.97 43.87 4.70
N ASN A 355 37.29 43.66 3.57
CA ASN A 355 37.30 44.58 2.44
C ASN A 355 36.76 45.97 2.83
N LYS A 356 35.58 46.04 3.47
CA LYS A 356 35.00 47.32 3.95
C LYS A 356 35.88 48.02 4.99
N SER A 357 36.52 47.25 5.87
CA SER A 357 37.46 47.79 6.85
C SER A 357 38.69 48.39 6.17
N SER A 358 39.18 47.76 5.11
CA SER A 358 40.31 48.26 4.32
C SER A 358 39.94 49.55 3.58
N GLU A 359 38.79 49.59 2.91
CA GLU A 359 38.27 50.79 2.23
C GLU A 359 38.11 51.98 3.19
N LEU A 360 37.55 51.74 4.40
CA LEU A 360 37.44 52.77 5.43
C LEU A 360 38.81 53.25 5.92
N GLY A 361 39.76 52.32 6.08
CA GLY A 361 41.14 52.62 6.45
C GLY A 361 41.81 53.54 5.42
N GLU A 362 41.76 53.18 4.14
CA GLU A 362 42.28 53.99 3.03
C GLU A 362 41.63 55.38 2.98
N GLY A 363 40.30 55.45 3.09
CA GLY A 363 39.57 56.73 3.13
C GLY A 363 39.97 57.64 4.29
N MET A 364 40.29 57.07 5.46
CA MET A 364 40.83 57.84 6.60
C MET A 364 42.23 58.38 6.33
N TYR A 365 43.11 57.60 5.69
CA TYR A 365 44.45 58.06 5.31
C TYR A 365 44.39 59.19 4.29
N ASP A 366 43.56 59.06 3.25
CA ASP A 366 43.34 60.10 2.25
C ASP A 366 42.79 61.41 2.87
N GLY A 367 41.85 61.27 3.82
CA GLY A 367 41.31 62.38 4.58
C GLY A 367 42.36 63.11 5.41
N LEU A 368 43.23 62.36 6.10
CA LEU A 368 44.34 62.91 6.88
C LEU A 368 45.38 63.59 5.99
N GLU A 369 45.73 63.01 4.84
CA GLU A 369 46.66 63.61 3.88
C GLU A 369 46.10 64.93 3.33
N THR A 370 44.83 64.96 2.96
CA THR A 370 44.14 66.17 2.51
C THR A 370 44.17 67.25 3.59
N PHE A 371 43.87 66.89 4.84
CA PHE A 371 43.91 67.81 5.98
C PHE A 371 45.32 68.39 6.21
N LEU A 372 46.36 67.54 6.19
CA LEU A 372 47.75 67.96 6.35
C LEU A 372 48.19 68.91 5.23
N ASN A 373 47.78 68.65 3.99
CA ASN A 373 48.05 69.51 2.84
C ASN A 373 47.40 70.89 3.01
N VAL A 374 46.12 70.94 3.41
CA VAL A 374 45.40 72.19 3.69
C VAL A 374 46.08 72.97 4.83
N ALA A 375 46.40 72.32 5.94
CA ALA A 375 47.10 72.96 7.06
C ALA A 375 48.47 73.54 6.64
N SER A 376 49.24 72.79 5.85
CA SER A 376 50.52 73.22 5.28
C SER A 376 50.38 74.46 4.39
N THR A 377 49.37 74.47 3.50
CA THR A 377 49.10 75.64 2.65
C THR A 377 48.68 76.87 3.46
N THR A 378 47.86 76.69 4.50
CA THR A 378 47.40 77.77 5.38
C THR A 378 48.59 78.38 6.15
N LEU A 379 49.47 77.54 6.72
CA LEU A 379 50.68 78.00 7.39
C LEU A 379 51.61 78.78 6.43
N LYS A 380 51.76 78.32 5.17
CA LYS A 380 52.53 79.05 4.15
C LYS A 380 51.92 80.41 3.85
N GLN A 381 50.60 80.54 3.81
CA GLN A 381 49.92 81.82 3.60
C GLN A 381 50.10 82.77 4.80
N VAL A 382 49.92 82.29 6.03
CA VAL A 382 50.15 83.09 7.25
C VAL A 382 51.58 83.60 7.29
N ARG A 383 52.55 82.74 6.97
CA ARG A 383 53.97 83.13 6.90
C ARG A 383 54.21 84.22 5.87
N LYS A 384 53.63 84.11 4.67
CA LYS A 384 53.73 85.17 3.64
C LYS A 384 53.06 86.47 4.08
N GLY A 385 51.90 86.39 4.74
CA GLY A 385 51.17 87.55 5.26
C GLY A 385 51.92 88.33 6.35
N GLN A 386 52.67 87.64 7.22
CA GLN A 386 53.52 88.28 8.25
C GLN A 386 54.68 89.11 7.67
N TYR A 387 55.20 88.77 6.48
CA TYR A 387 56.26 89.57 5.84
C TYR A 387 55.75 90.81 5.10
N SER A 388 54.45 90.92 4.85
CA SER A 388 53.82 92.10 4.21
C SER A 388 53.33 93.16 5.20
N GLY A 389 53.41 92.92 6.51
CA GLY A 389 52.88 93.82 7.56
C GLY A 389 53.86 94.80 8.19
N THR A 390 55.17 94.75 7.88
CA THR A 390 56.21 95.54 8.59
C THR A 390 56.65 96.82 7.85
N ARG A 391 55.77 97.45 7.07
CA ARG A 391 56.01 98.78 6.48
C ARG A 391 54.76 99.67 6.59
N ARG A 392 54.45 100.11 7.81
CA ARG A 392 53.78 101.40 8.03
C ARG A 392 54.13 101.96 9.40
N VAL A 393 55.40 102.35 9.54
CA VAL A 393 55.77 103.45 10.44
C VAL A 393 55.37 104.71 9.69
N GLU A 394 54.26 105.34 10.08
CA GLU A 394 54.19 106.80 10.13
C GLU A 394 52.87 107.30 10.74
N GLN A 395 53.05 108.10 11.80
CA GLN A 395 52.21 109.19 12.28
C GLN A 395 51.01 108.85 13.18
N LEU A 396 51.32 108.74 14.47
CA LEU A 396 50.47 109.27 15.53
C LEU A 396 50.14 110.74 15.25
N LYS A 397 48.85 111.06 15.23
CA LYS A 397 48.33 112.39 15.55
C LYS A 397 47.31 112.22 16.68
N PRO A 398 47.48 112.88 17.84
CA PRO A 398 46.47 112.84 18.89
C PRO A 398 45.42 113.90 18.55
N ASP A 399 44.14 113.53 18.58
CA ASP A 399 43.09 114.53 18.81
C ASP A 399 42.04 114.01 19.80
N THR A 400 42.14 114.66 20.94
CA THR A 400 41.22 114.95 22.03
C THR A 400 39.73 115.00 21.65
N THR A 401 38.90 114.77 22.66
CA THR A 401 37.56 115.38 22.96
C THR A 401 36.41 114.35 22.95
N THR A 402 36.00 113.83 24.12
CA THR A 402 34.86 114.27 24.97
C THR A 402 33.51 114.08 24.24
N ILE A 403 32.54 113.29 24.72
CA ILE A 403 31.85 113.31 26.02
C ILE A 403 31.61 111.90 26.55
#